data_AF-A0A2T0XVQ8-F1
#
_entry.id   AF-A0A2T0XVQ8-F1
#
_cell.length_a   1.000
_cell.length_b   1.000
_cell.length_c   1.000
_cell.angle_alpha   90.00
_cell.angle_beta   90.00
_cell.angle_gamma   90.00
#
_symmetry.space_group_name_H-M   'P 1'
#
loop_
_entity.id
_entity.type
_entity.pdbx_description
1 polymer ?
#
loop_
_entity_poly.entity_id
_entity_poly.type
_entity_poly.pdbx_seq_one_letter_code
_entity_poly.pdbx_strand_id
1 'polypeptide(L)'
;MDDSEIRLIDQPGQATVGVRRIARPEDLSEVFATLIPRVAGLLDRLGVQPAGPPYGRYRDRPGDSFDVEVGFPVDGAVDVRLHPLGQSWELYESGPDSDPRPATWRTRVVVAVTGPEIEPARPPSGLGGAAP
;
A
#
# COMPACT_ATOMS: atom_id res chain seq x y z
N MET A 1 24.04 3.05 29.08
CA MET A 1 24.70 4.06 28.23
C MET A 1 24.12 3.82 26.85
N ASP A 2 23.26 4.72 26.39
CA ASP A 2 22.59 4.60 25.09
C ASP A 2 23.62 5.01 24.02
N ASP A 3 24.10 4.02 23.26
CA ASP A 3 25.17 4.17 22.25
C ASP A 3 24.57 4.54 20.87
N SER A 4 23.49 5.31 20.89
CA SER A 4 22.74 5.71 19.71
C SER A 4 23.42 6.93 19.05
N GLU A 5 24.58 6.72 18.44
CA GLU A 5 25.27 7.74 17.64
C GLU A 5 24.52 8.01 16.33
N ILE A 6 24.16 9.27 16.07
CA ILE A 6 23.57 9.67 14.80
C ILE A 6 24.65 9.65 13.72
N ARG A 7 24.49 8.80 12.71
CA ARG A 7 25.40 8.69 11.57
C ARG A 7 24.68 8.96 10.26
N LEU A 8 25.37 9.64 9.35
CA LEU A 8 24.96 9.71 7.96
C LEU A 8 25.38 8.41 7.27
N ILE A 9 24.42 7.69 6.69
CA ILE A 9 24.66 6.49 5.92
C ILE A 9 24.14 6.69 4.50
N ASP A 10 24.91 6.24 3.51
CA ASP A 10 24.42 6.11 2.14
C ASP A 10 23.74 4.75 2.00
N GLN A 11 22.48 4.76 1.58
CA GLN A 11 21.69 3.55 1.36
C GLN A 11 21.34 3.47 -0.13
N PRO A 12 22.00 2.58 -0.89
CA PRO A 12 21.68 2.42 -2.30
C PRO A 12 20.24 1.92 -2.46
N GLY A 13 19.59 2.32 -3.55
CA GLY A 13 18.23 1.88 -3.84
C GLY A 13 18.15 0.36 -3.93
N GLN A 14 17.32 -0.25 -3.08
CA GLN A 14 17.05 -1.69 -3.08
C GLN A 14 15.62 -1.95 -3.55
N ALA A 15 15.44 -2.95 -4.40
CA ALA A 15 14.10 -3.39 -4.80
C ALA A 15 13.36 -3.97 -3.60
N THR A 16 12.05 -3.72 -3.51
CA THR A 16 11.22 -4.21 -2.42
C THR A 16 9.91 -4.77 -2.93
N VAL A 17 9.37 -5.72 -2.19
CA VAL A 17 7.97 -6.16 -2.30
C VAL A 17 7.31 -5.83 -0.98
N GLY A 18 6.22 -5.06 -1.02
CA GLY A 18 5.52 -4.61 0.17
C GLY A 18 4.07 -4.25 -0.09
N VAL A 19 3.29 -4.21 0.98
CA VAL A 19 1.89 -3.78 0.98
C VAL A 19 1.80 -2.43 1.65
N ARG A 20 1.16 -1.48 0.96
CA ARG A 20 0.90 -0.12 1.46
C ARG A 20 -0.51 -0.05 2.04
N ARG A 21 -0.63 0.52 3.24
CA ARG A 21 -1.89 0.67 3.98
C ARG A 21 -1.93 2.00 4.72
N ILE A 22 -3.13 2.55 4.81
CA ILE A 22 -3.42 3.65 5.73
C ILE A 22 -3.79 3.07 7.09
N ALA A 23 -3.10 3.49 8.13
CA ALA A 23 -3.30 3.01 9.48
C ALA A 23 -3.21 4.15 10.49
N ARG A 24 -3.92 4.01 11.62
CA ARG A 24 -3.73 4.89 12.77
C ARG A 24 -2.53 4.42 13.60
N PRO A 25 -1.88 5.30 14.37
CA PRO A 25 -0.77 4.93 15.24
C PRO A 25 -1.07 3.72 16.15
N GLU A 26 -2.27 3.67 16.74
CA GLU A 26 -2.71 2.61 17.64
C GLU A 26 -2.85 1.23 16.96
N ASP A 27 -3.09 1.21 15.64
CA ASP A 27 -3.29 -0.01 14.87
C ASP A 27 -1.96 -0.56 14.29
N LEU A 28 -0.85 0.18 14.40
CA LEU A 28 0.40 -0.17 13.72
C LEU A 28 0.88 -1.57 14.08
N SER A 29 0.86 -1.94 15.36
CA SER A 29 1.29 -3.29 15.79
C SER A 29 0.52 -4.41 15.09
N GLU A 30 -0.79 -4.27 14.95
CA GLU A 30 -1.63 -5.24 14.23
C GLU A 30 -1.35 -5.24 12.73
N VAL A 31 -1.10 -4.06 12.15
CA VAL A 31 -0.71 -3.93 10.75
C VAL A 31 0.58 -4.71 10.47
N PHE A 32 1.63 -4.57 11.28
CA PHE A 32 2.86 -5.34 11.10
C PHE A 32 2.63 -6.84 11.31
N ALA A 33 1.92 -7.22 12.37
CA ALA A 33 1.60 -8.63 12.66
C ALA A 33 0.83 -9.30 11.51
N THR A 34 -0.01 -8.55 10.79
CA THR A 34 -0.77 -9.04 9.65
C THR A 34 0.03 -9.03 8.34
N LEU A 35 0.76 -7.94 8.06
CA LEU A 35 1.36 -7.73 6.73
C LEU A 35 2.69 -8.47 6.56
N ILE A 36 3.51 -8.62 7.60
CA ILE A 36 4.76 -9.37 7.52
C ILE A 36 4.53 -10.81 7.00
N PRO A 37 3.70 -11.65 7.65
CA PRO A 37 3.50 -13.02 7.16
C PRO A 37 2.84 -13.06 5.78
N ARG A 38 1.97 -12.10 5.45
CA ARG A 38 1.32 -12.02 4.13
C ARG A 38 2.33 -11.77 3.02
N VAL A 39 3.25 -10.81 3.20
CA VAL A 39 4.29 -10.54 2.20
C VAL A 39 5.29 -11.70 2.13
N ALA A 40 5.65 -12.31 3.27
CA ALA A 40 6.50 -13.48 3.28
C ALA A 40 5.89 -14.66 2.49
N GLY A 41 4.60 -14.94 2.70
CA GLY A 41 3.87 -15.98 1.95
C GLY A 41 3.75 -15.68 0.45
N LEU A 42 3.65 -14.40 0.08
CA LEU A 42 3.71 -13.97 -1.33
C LEU A 42 5.07 -14.30 -1.95
N LEU A 43 6.17 -13.92 -1.29
CA LEU A 43 7.52 -14.17 -1.78
C LEU A 43 7.80 -15.66 -1.92
N ASP A 44 7.39 -16.47 -0.95
CA ASP A 44 7.53 -17.93 -0.97
C ASP A 44 6.87 -18.56 -2.20
N ARG A 45 5.60 -18.21 -2.49
CA ARG A 45 4.90 -18.71 -3.68
C ARG A 45 5.47 -18.21 -5.00
N LEU A 46 6.08 -17.03 -5.00
CA LEU A 46 6.78 -16.50 -6.16
C LEU A 46 8.19 -17.11 -6.32
N GLY A 47 8.63 -17.96 -5.38
CA GLY A 47 9.97 -18.54 -5.38
C GLY A 47 11.08 -17.49 -5.14
N VAL A 48 10.74 -16.36 -4.53
CA VAL A 48 11.66 -15.24 -4.27
C VAL A 48 12.10 -15.28 -2.82
N GLN A 49 13.41 -15.25 -2.58
CA GLN A 49 13.95 -15.13 -1.22
C GLN A 49 14.09 -13.65 -0.83
N PRO A 50 13.72 -13.25 0.40
CA PRO A 50 14.03 -11.94 0.91
C PRO A 50 15.55 -11.69 0.95
N ALA A 51 15.99 -10.51 0.52
CA ALA A 51 17.38 -10.09 0.59
C ALA A 51 17.78 -9.54 1.98
N GLY A 52 16.87 -9.58 2.96
CA GLY A 52 17.05 -8.96 4.26
C GLY A 52 15.79 -9.00 5.14
N PRO A 53 15.85 -8.40 6.33
CA PRO A 53 14.73 -8.35 7.28
C PRO A 53 13.55 -7.52 6.73
N PRO A 54 12.34 -7.71 7.28
CA PRO A 54 11.21 -6.85 6.92
C PRO A 54 11.46 -5.40 7.35
N TYR A 55 10.84 -4.46 6.63
CA TYR A 55 10.88 -3.04 6.95
C TYR A 55 9.48 -2.45 7.08
N GLY A 56 9.40 -1.30 7.75
CA GLY A 56 8.25 -0.40 7.71
C GLY A 56 8.67 0.97 7.17
N ARG A 57 8.05 1.42 6.08
CA ARG A 57 8.28 2.74 5.49
C ARG A 57 7.06 3.62 5.72
N TYR A 58 7.23 4.62 6.55
CA TYR A 58 6.20 5.61 6.86
C TYR A 58 6.30 6.79 5.89
N ARG A 59 5.15 7.24 5.37
CA ARG A 59 5.03 8.44 4.57
C ARG A 59 4.06 9.38 5.25
N ASP A 60 4.48 10.63 5.39
CA ASP A 60 3.68 11.65 6.04
C ASP A 60 2.43 11.96 5.24
N ARG A 61 1.33 12.14 5.97
CA ARG A 61 0.04 12.54 5.45
C ARG A 61 -0.57 13.57 6.40
N PRO A 62 -1.31 14.58 5.92
CA PRO A 62 -2.07 15.45 6.82
C PRO A 62 -3.10 14.64 7.64
N GLY A 63 -3.14 14.85 8.96
CA GLY A 63 -4.09 14.21 9.89
C GLY A 63 -3.47 13.12 10.79
N ASP A 64 -4.32 12.36 11.49
CA ASP A 64 -3.92 11.37 12.52
C ASP A 64 -3.67 9.95 11.96
N SER A 65 -3.28 9.83 10.69
CA SER A 65 -3.05 8.54 10.03
C SER A 65 -1.71 8.51 9.31
N PHE A 66 -1.04 7.37 9.37
CA PHE A 66 0.16 7.11 8.59
C PHE A 66 -0.18 6.33 7.33
N ASP A 67 0.53 6.69 6.26
CA ASP A 67 0.64 5.83 5.11
C ASP A 67 1.88 4.95 5.29
N VAL A 68 1.67 3.71 5.69
CA VAL A 68 2.73 2.75 6.02
C VAL A 68 2.81 1.67 4.94
N GLU A 69 4.02 1.40 4.49
CA GLU A 69 4.35 0.26 3.66
C GLU A 69 5.14 -0.75 4.49
N VAL A 70 4.68 -1.99 4.54
CA VAL A 70 5.36 -3.10 5.21
C VAL A 70 5.77 -4.10 4.15
N GLY A 71 7.04 -4.49 4.14
CA GLY A 71 7.57 -5.34 3.08
C GLY A 71 8.93 -5.94 3.41
N PHE A 72 9.53 -6.57 2.40
CA PHE A 72 10.87 -7.12 2.45
C PHE A 72 11.70 -6.58 1.27
N PRO A 73 13.01 -6.36 1.47
CA PRO A 73 13.93 -6.16 0.37
C PRO A 73 14.08 -7.46 -0.45
N VAL A 74 14.35 -7.32 -1.74
CA VAL A 74 14.59 -8.41 -2.70
C VAL A 74 15.76 -8.06 -3.62
N ASP A 75 16.42 -9.07 -4.20
CA ASP A 75 17.62 -8.89 -5.03
C ASP A 75 17.35 -8.20 -6.38
N GLY A 76 16.08 -8.13 -6.80
CA GLY A 76 15.70 -7.55 -8.08
C GLY A 76 14.20 -7.32 -8.20
N ALA A 77 13.79 -6.76 -9.34
CA ALA A 77 12.38 -6.54 -9.62
C ALA A 77 11.62 -7.88 -9.68
N VAL A 78 10.46 -7.92 -9.02
CA VAL A 78 9.57 -9.09 -8.99
C VAL A 78 8.33 -8.78 -9.83
N ASP A 79 8.01 -9.65 -10.80
CA ASP A 79 6.79 -9.57 -11.59
C ASP A 79 5.60 -10.12 -10.78
N VAL A 80 4.87 -9.24 -10.09
CA VAL A 80 3.60 -9.59 -9.44
C VAL A 80 2.48 -9.43 -10.46
N ARG A 81 2.11 -10.54 -11.10
CA ARG A 81 1.05 -10.53 -12.12
C ARG A 81 -0.32 -10.28 -11.53
N LEU A 82 -0.92 -9.16 -11.93
CA LEU A 82 -2.30 -8.79 -11.62
C LEU A 82 -3.16 -8.87 -12.88
N HIS A 83 -4.38 -9.39 -12.74
CA HIS A 83 -5.36 -9.49 -13.82
C HIS A 83 -6.52 -8.53 -13.54
N PRO A 84 -6.82 -7.57 -14.42
CA PRO A 84 -8.00 -6.74 -14.30
C PRO A 84 -9.27 -7.58 -14.36
N LEU A 85 -10.26 -7.25 -13.52
CA LEU A 85 -11.56 -7.93 -13.50
C LEU A 85 -12.61 -7.28 -14.40
N GLY A 86 -12.23 -6.26 -15.18
CA GLY A 86 -13.17 -5.50 -16.01
C GLY A 86 -14.16 -4.65 -15.20
N GLN A 87 -13.84 -4.35 -13.94
CA GLN A 87 -14.64 -3.50 -13.05
C GLN A 87 -13.79 -2.31 -12.58
N SER A 88 -14.40 -1.13 -12.55
CA SER A 88 -13.79 0.08 -12.00
C SER A 88 -14.83 0.94 -11.27
N TRP A 89 -14.38 1.81 -10.38
CA TRP A 89 -15.22 2.81 -9.72
C TRP A 89 -14.42 4.09 -9.45
N GLU A 90 -15.14 5.19 -9.32
CA GLU A 90 -14.59 6.49 -8.99
C GLU A 90 -14.73 6.77 -7.50
N LEU A 91 -13.63 7.13 -6.85
CA LEU A 91 -13.62 7.67 -5.50
C LEU A 91 -13.36 9.18 -5.57
N TYR A 92 -14.31 9.97 -5.10
CA TYR A 92 -14.13 11.41 -4.93
C TYR A 92 -13.27 11.68 -3.70
N GLU A 93 -12.02 12.07 -3.92
CA GLU A 93 -11.12 12.53 -2.85
C GLU A 93 -11.47 13.97 -2.44
N SER A 94 -11.85 14.78 -3.42
CA SER A 94 -12.56 16.05 -3.23
C SER A 94 -13.66 16.15 -4.28
N GLY A 95 -14.87 16.44 -3.81
CA GLY A 95 -16.08 16.49 -4.64
C GLY A 95 -17.06 17.58 -4.19
N PRO A 96 -18.27 17.62 -4.78
CA PRO A 96 -19.27 18.66 -4.51
C PRO A 96 -19.66 18.77 -3.04
N ASP A 97 -19.62 17.67 -2.29
CA ASP A 97 -19.90 17.64 -0.85
C ASP A 97 -18.82 18.36 -0.01
N SER A 98 -17.60 18.51 -0.55
CA SER A 98 -16.45 19.12 0.11
C SER A 98 -16.10 20.52 -0.43
N ASP A 99 -16.32 20.77 -1.72
CA ASP A 99 -16.09 22.06 -2.37
C ASP A 99 -16.99 22.18 -3.61
N PRO A 100 -17.84 23.21 -3.72
CA PRO A 100 -18.73 23.37 -4.88
C PRO A 100 -18.01 23.73 -6.19
N ARG A 101 -16.72 24.08 -6.15
CA ARG A 101 -15.94 24.46 -7.34
C ARG A 101 -15.41 23.22 -8.06
N PRO A 102 -15.87 22.91 -9.28
CA PRO A 102 -15.44 21.69 -9.98
C PRO A 102 -13.93 21.66 -10.30
N ALA A 103 -13.28 22.83 -10.39
CA ALA A 103 -11.84 22.93 -10.61
C ALA A 103 -10.98 22.42 -9.43
N THR A 104 -11.54 22.22 -8.24
CA THR A 104 -10.83 21.70 -7.07
C THR A 104 -11.09 20.22 -6.82
N TRP A 105 -11.94 19.60 -7.63
CA TRP A 105 -12.30 18.20 -7.49
C TRP A 105 -11.12 17.29 -7.88
N ARG A 106 -10.99 16.20 -7.14
CA ARG A 106 -10.02 15.15 -7.38
C ARG A 106 -10.74 13.83 -7.32
N THR A 107 -10.65 13.09 -8.41
CA THR A 107 -11.22 11.76 -8.54
C THR A 107 -10.08 10.75 -8.65
N ARG A 108 -10.18 9.67 -7.87
CA ARG A 108 -9.34 8.49 -8.01
C ARG A 108 -10.15 7.39 -8.69
N VAL A 109 -9.70 6.98 -9.88
CA VAL A 109 -10.24 5.79 -10.55
C VAL A 109 -9.57 4.56 -9.92
N VAL A 110 -10.39 3.64 -9.43
CA VAL A 110 -9.94 2.37 -8.85
C VAL A 110 -10.36 1.24 -9.79
N VAL A 111 -9.43 0.37 -10.14
CA VAL A 111 -9.68 -0.81 -10.98
C VAL A 111 -9.60 -2.05 -10.11
N ALA A 112 -10.61 -2.91 -10.20
CA ALA A 112 -10.59 -4.19 -9.54
C ALA A 112 -9.60 -5.12 -10.25
N VAL A 113 -8.71 -5.72 -9.46
CA VAL A 113 -7.70 -6.66 -9.92
C VAL A 113 -7.75 -7.93 -9.08
N THR A 114 -7.33 -9.04 -9.66
CA THR A 114 -7.05 -10.30 -8.97
C THR A 114 -5.60 -10.70 -9.17
N GLY A 115 -5.05 -11.46 -8.24
CA GLY A 115 -3.65 -11.89 -8.27
C GLY A 115 -3.30 -12.67 -7.01
N PRO A 116 -2.02 -13.05 -6.86
CA PRO A 116 -1.54 -13.74 -5.67
C PRO A 116 -1.85 -12.91 -4.39
N GLU A 117 -2.58 -13.49 -3.42
CA GLU A 117 -3.02 -12.86 -2.16
C GLU A 117 -3.93 -11.63 -2.30
N ILE A 118 -4.38 -11.31 -3.51
CA ILE A 118 -5.32 -10.21 -3.70
C ILE A 118 -6.73 -10.80 -3.73
N GLU A 119 -7.47 -10.62 -2.64
CA GLU A 119 -8.91 -10.83 -2.67
C GLU A 119 -9.52 -9.82 -3.66
N PRO A 120 -10.49 -10.22 -4.51
CA PRO A 120 -11.16 -9.31 -5.41
C PRO A 120 -11.71 -8.12 -4.65
N ALA A 121 -11.27 -6.92 -5.00
CA ALA A 121 -11.79 -5.71 -4.40
C ALA A 121 -13.29 -5.59 -4.75
N ARG A 122 -14.15 -5.56 -3.72
CA ARG A 122 -15.58 -5.28 -3.88
C ARG A 122 -15.80 -3.77 -3.96
N PRO A 123 -16.68 -3.27 -4.84
CA PRO A 123 -17.04 -1.86 -4.84
C PRO A 123 -17.53 -1.41 -3.44
N PRO A 124 -17.06 -0.24 -2.95
CA PRO A 124 -17.59 0.35 -1.72
C PRO A 124 -19.11 0.53 -1.81
N SER A 125 -19.81 0.16 -0.75
CA SER A 125 -21.24 0.42 -0.63
C SER A 125 -21.48 1.94 -0.65
N GLY A 126 -22.26 2.43 -1.63
CA GLY A 126 -22.67 3.84 -1.70
C GLY A 126 -21.98 4.73 -2.75
N LEU A 127 -21.14 4.18 -3.64
CA LEU A 127 -20.61 4.97 -4.75
C LEU A 127 -21.65 5.15 -5.86
N GLY A 128 -22.02 6.41 -6.12
CA GLY A 128 -22.79 6.81 -7.29
C GLY A 128 -21.90 6.86 -8.52
N GLY A 129 -22.19 6.00 -9.50
CA GLY A 129 -21.55 6.00 -10.83
C GLY A 129 -20.50 4.91 -11.00
N ALA A 130 -20.93 3.75 -11.49
CA ALA A 130 -20.02 2.86 -12.21
C ALA A 130 -19.76 3.48 -13.59
N ALA A 131 -18.51 3.81 -13.91
CA ALA A 131 -18.14 4.17 -15.27
C ALA A 131 -18.00 2.88 -16.10
N PRO A 132 -18.56 2.83 -17.33
CA PRO A 132 -18.50 1.65 -18.20
C PRO A 132 -17.09 1.36 -18.74
#